data_AF-A0A7X7NL11-F1
#
_entry.id   AF-A0A7X7NL11-F1
#
_cell.length_a   1.000
_cell.length_b   1.000
_cell.length_c   1.000
_cell.angle_alpha   90.00
_cell.angle_beta   90.00
_cell.angle_gamma   90.00
#
_symmetry.space_group_name_H-M   'P 1'
#
loop_
_entity.id
_entity.type
_entity.pdbx_description
1 polymer ?
#
loop_
_entity_poly.entity_id
_entity_poly.type
_entity_poly.pdbx_seq_one_letter_code
_entity_poly.pdbx_strand_id
1 'polypeptide(L)'
;LFSEPEPLVLQILMMVAGVVLNAFATALYIGAQLGPGPRDGLMTGLAHRTRFSVRAIRTSLEVAVVAIGWLLGGVVGVGTVVFALSIGPLTQAFLPPLVVKVDPPRNG
;
A
#
# COMPACT_ATOMS: atom_id res chain seq x y z
N LEU A 1 32.69 -3.40 -15.81
CA LEU A 1 31.28 -2.96 -15.89
C LEU A 1 30.57 -3.21 -14.55
N PHE A 2 31.25 -2.96 -13.42
CA PHE A 2 30.66 -3.11 -12.10
C PHE A 2 30.36 -1.71 -11.59
N SER A 3 29.08 -1.51 -11.31
CA SER A 3 28.49 -0.30 -10.77
C SER A 3 29.24 0.11 -9.51
N GLU A 4 29.75 1.34 -9.48
CA GLU A 4 30.02 2.03 -8.23
C GLU A 4 28.78 1.88 -7.35
N PRO A 5 28.89 1.47 -6.07
CA PRO A 5 27.73 1.39 -5.20
C PRO A 5 27.06 2.77 -5.18
N GLU A 6 25.84 2.83 -5.71
CA GLU A 6 25.03 4.06 -5.70
C GLU A 6 25.09 4.68 -4.31
N PRO A 7 25.30 6.00 -4.18
CA PRO A 7 25.39 6.64 -2.89
C PRO A 7 24.20 6.21 -2.03
N LEU A 8 24.45 5.86 -0.76
CA LEU A 8 23.41 5.39 0.17
C LEU A 8 22.17 6.31 0.16
N VAL A 9 22.42 7.62 -0.01
CA VAL A 9 21.38 8.63 -0.17
C VAL A 9 20.45 8.32 -1.35
N LEU A 10 20.98 7.99 -2.53
CA LEU A 10 20.15 7.67 -3.69
C LEU A 10 19.34 6.40 -3.47
N GLN A 11 19.91 5.38 -2.84
CA GLN A 11 19.18 4.15 -2.50
C GLN A 11 18.00 4.43 -1.57
N ILE A 12 18.20 5.27 -0.55
CA ILE A 12 17.14 5.69 0.37
C ILE A 12 16.06 6.48 -0.38
N LEU A 13 16.47 7.44 -1.23
CA LEU A 13 15.53 8.23 -2.02
C LEU A 13 14.69 7.37 -2.96
N MET A 14 15.32 6.42 -3.66
CA MET A 14 14.63 5.47 -4.55
C MET A 14 13.66 4.57 -3.77
N MET A 15 14.07 4.08 -2.60
CA MET A 15 13.21 3.27 -1.72
C MET A 15 11.99 4.08 -1.27
N VAL A 16 12.19 5.29 -0.74
CA VAL A 16 11.11 6.16 -0.28
C VAL A 16 10.17 6.53 -1.44
N ALA A 17 10.73 6.91 -2.58
CA ALA A 17 9.96 7.21 -3.79
C ALA A 17 9.13 6.00 -4.23
N GLY A 18 9.70 4.80 -4.22
CA GLY A 18 9.00 3.56 -4.55
C GLY A 18 7.82 3.28 -3.63
N VAL A 19 7.99 3.45 -2.31
CA VAL A 19 6.92 3.28 -1.31
C VAL A 19 5.79 4.28 -1.55
N VAL A 20 6.13 5.56 -1.74
CA VAL A 20 5.16 6.65 -1.97
C VAL A 20 4.40 6.43 -3.27
N LEU A 21 5.11 6.12 -4.36
CA LEU A 21 4.52 5.86 -5.66
C LEU A 21 3.63 4.62 -5.65
N ASN A 22 4.02 3.56 -4.92
CA ASN A 22 3.19 2.38 -4.75
C ASN A 22 1.86 2.73 -4.05
N ALA A 23 1.92 3.48 -2.94
CA ALA A 23 0.73 3.92 -2.22
C ALA A 23 -0.20 4.77 -3.09
N PHE A 24 0.39 5.69 -3.86
CA PHE A 24 -0.33 6.57 -4.78
C PHE A 24 -1.00 5.77 -5.90
N ALA A 25 -0.26 4.85 -6.55
CA ALA A 25 -0.79 3.99 -7.59
C ALA A 25 -1.95 3.13 -7.06
N THR A 26 -1.80 2.55 -5.86
CA THR A 26 -2.87 1.80 -5.19
C THR A 26 -4.12 2.65 -4.99
N ALA A 27 -3.97 3.87 -4.46
CA ALA A 27 -5.09 4.77 -4.25
C ALA A 27 -5.74 5.22 -5.57
N LEU A 28 -4.93 5.46 -6.60
CA LEU A 28 -5.38 5.89 -7.92
C LEU A 28 -6.28 4.85 -8.58
N TYR A 29 -5.84 3.59 -8.66
CA TYR A 29 -6.59 2.55 -9.37
C TYR A 29 -7.85 2.12 -8.59
N ILE A 30 -7.77 2.07 -7.25
CA ILE A 30 -8.95 1.82 -6.39
C ILE A 30 -9.94 2.97 -6.52
N GLY A 31 -9.45 4.22 -6.47
CA GLY A 31 -10.26 5.43 -6.62
C GLY A 31 -10.95 5.53 -7.98
N ALA A 32 -10.31 5.02 -9.04
CA ALA A 32 -10.87 4.91 -10.39
C ALA A 32 -11.87 3.74 -10.56
N GLN A 33 -12.21 3.03 -9.49
CA GLN A 33 -13.15 1.89 -9.48
C GLN A 33 -12.76 0.73 -10.40
N LEU A 34 -11.46 0.51 -10.63
CA LEU A 34 -10.96 -0.60 -11.46
C LEU A 34 -11.04 -1.98 -10.76
N GLY A 35 -11.59 -2.03 -9.55
CA GLY A 35 -11.69 -3.23 -8.72
C GLY A 35 -10.37 -3.55 -8.01
N PRO A 36 -10.33 -3.67 -6.68
CA PRO A 36 -9.10 -3.93 -5.94
C PRO A 36 -8.56 -5.35 -6.20
N GLY A 37 -7.23 -5.48 -6.39
CA GLY A 37 -6.56 -6.79 -6.46
C GLY A 37 -6.60 -7.54 -5.12
N PRO A 38 -6.19 -8.82 -5.02
CA PRO A 38 -6.46 -9.68 -3.85
C PRO A 38 -6.08 -9.10 -2.47
N ARG A 39 -4.86 -8.55 -2.34
CA ARG A 39 -4.39 -7.90 -1.10
C ARG A 39 -5.20 -6.65 -0.75
N ASP A 40 -5.46 -5.82 -1.76
CA ASP A 40 -6.20 -4.57 -1.60
C ASP A 40 -7.70 -4.84 -1.39
N GLY A 41 -8.20 -5.95 -1.92
CA GLY A 41 -9.56 -6.46 -1.73
C GLY A 41 -9.78 -6.95 -0.30
N LEU A 42 -8.80 -7.66 0.27
CA LEU A 42 -8.82 -8.00 1.70
C LEU A 42 -8.83 -6.73 2.57
N MET A 43 -7.99 -5.75 2.24
CA MET A 43 -7.97 -4.47 2.95
C MET A 43 -9.30 -3.72 2.86
N THR A 44 -9.81 -3.50 1.65
CA THR A 44 -11.06 -2.74 1.41
C THR A 44 -12.28 -3.47 1.96
N GLY A 45 -12.37 -4.79 1.76
CA GLY A 45 -13.44 -5.62 2.30
C GLY A 45 -13.45 -5.66 3.83
N LEU A 46 -12.28 -5.82 4.45
CA LEU A 46 -12.19 -5.84 5.91
C LEU A 46 -12.44 -4.45 6.52
N ALA A 47 -11.98 -3.38 5.89
CA ALA A 47 -12.31 -2.00 6.29
C ALA A 47 -13.82 -1.73 6.19
N HIS A 48 -14.47 -2.22 5.13
CA HIS A 48 -15.91 -2.10 4.97
C HIS A 48 -16.69 -2.88 6.05
N ARG A 49 -16.26 -4.13 6.33
CA ARG A 49 -16.93 -5.01 7.30
C ARG A 49 -16.72 -4.59 8.76
N THR A 50 -15.50 -4.20 9.13
CA THR A 50 -15.12 -3.88 10.52
C THR A 50 -15.32 -2.42 10.88
N ARG A 51 -15.54 -1.54 9.88
CA ARG A 51 -15.56 -0.07 10.03
C ARG A 51 -14.25 0.53 10.55
N PHE A 52 -13.17 -0.24 10.59
CA PHE A 52 -11.84 0.29 10.88
C PHE A 52 -11.27 1.04 9.69
N SER A 53 -10.31 1.93 9.98
CA SER A 53 -9.69 2.76 8.97
C SER A 53 -8.84 1.93 8.00
N VAL A 54 -8.76 2.36 6.75
CA VAL A 54 -7.94 1.73 5.70
C VAL A 54 -6.49 1.61 6.17
N ARG A 55 -5.97 2.66 6.83
CA ARG A 55 -4.65 2.66 7.46
C ARG A 55 -4.49 1.50 8.44
N ALA A 56 -5.40 1.36 9.41
CA ALA A 56 -5.26 0.37 10.48
C ALA A 56 -5.26 -1.04 9.90
N ILE A 57 -6.22 -1.35 9.02
CA ILE A 57 -6.32 -2.64 8.35
C ILE A 57 -5.07 -2.91 7.52
N ARG A 58 -4.68 -1.98 6.64
CA ARG A 58 -3.54 -2.17 5.73
C ARG A 58 -2.23 -2.38 6.49
N THR A 59 -1.93 -1.56 7.49
CA THR A 59 -0.72 -1.73 8.30
C THR A 59 -0.74 -3.06 9.04
N SER A 60 -1.88 -3.47 9.60
CA SER A 60 -1.98 -4.76 10.30
C SER A 60 -1.73 -5.95 9.38
N LEU A 61 -2.23 -5.91 8.14
CA LEU A 61 -1.99 -6.95 7.13
C LEU A 61 -0.51 -7.05 6.79
N GLU A 62 0.16 -5.93 6.55
CA GLU A 62 1.60 -5.95 6.25
C GLU A 62 2.43 -6.45 7.42
N VAL A 63 2.14 -5.96 8.62
CA VAL A 63 2.87 -6.38 9.82
C VAL A 63 2.68 -7.87 10.06
N ALA A 64 1.47 -8.41 9.87
CA ALA A 64 1.22 -9.84 9.98
C ALA A 64 1.98 -10.64 8.91
N VAL A 65 1.94 -10.22 7.65
CA VAL A 65 2.68 -10.89 6.55
C VAL A 65 4.19 -10.86 6.80
N VAL A 66 4.75 -9.73 7.24
CA VAL A 66 6.17 -9.60 7.59
C VAL A 66 6.52 -10.49 8.78
N ALA A 67 5.70 -10.50 9.83
CA ALA A 67 5.94 -11.34 11.00
C ALA A 67 5.91 -12.82 10.64
N ILE A 68 4.91 -13.27 9.87
CA ILE A 68 4.83 -14.66 9.40
C ILE A 68 6.03 -14.99 8.52
N GLY A 69 6.37 -14.14 7.55
CA GLY A 69 7.53 -14.35 6.69
C GLY A 69 8.84 -14.47 7.46
N TRP A 70 9.01 -13.64 8.51
CA TRP A 70 10.17 -13.70 9.38
C TRP A 70 10.24 -14.99 10.19
N LEU A 71 9.12 -15.43 10.78
CA LEU A 71 9.03 -16.69 11.53
C LEU A 71 9.31 -17.92 10.66
N LEU A 72 9.02 -17.84 9.35
CA LEU A 72 9.35 -18.87 8.37
C LEU A 72 10.81 -18.82 7.86
N GLY A 73 11.64 -17.94 8.43
CA GLY A 73 13.06 -17.80 8.07
C GLY A 73 13.36 -16.72 7.03
N GLY A 74 12.39 -15.88 6.66
CA GLY A 74 12.60 -14.74 5.76
C GLY A 74 13.41 -13.62 6.39
N VAL A 75 14.03 -12.77 5.58
CA VAL A 75 14.81 -11.61 6.05
C VAL A 75 13.94 -10.35 6.10
N VAL A 76 13.99 -9.64 7.23
CA VAL A 76 13.33 -8.35 7.39
C VAL A 76 14.38 -7.24 7.33
N GLY A 77 14.36 -6.46 6.25
CA GLY A 77 15.23 -5.30 6.07
C GLY A 77 14.56 -3.99 6.45
N VAL A 78 15.35 -2.90 6.48
CA VAL A 78 14.85 -1.54 6.77
C VAL A 78 13.72 -1.14 5.82
N GLY A 79 13.88 -1.40 4.51
CA GLY A 79 12.84 -1.10 3.51
C GLY A 79 11.53 -1.86 3.74
N THR A 80 11.61 -3.11 4.21
CA THR A 80 10.44 -3.93 4.56
C THR A 80 9.66 -3.30 5.71
N VAL A 81 10.36 -2.88 6.76
CA VAL A 81 9.75 -2.21 7.92
C VAL A 81 9.13 -0.87 7.52
N VAL A 82 9.88 -0.05 6.77
CA VAL A 82 9.39 1.23 6.26
C VAL A 82 8.12 1.02 5.45
N PHE A 83 8.12 0.07 4.52
CA PHE A 83 6.95 -0.22 3.69
C PHE A 83 5.76 -0.67 4.55
N ALA A 84 5.93 -1.67 5.42
CA ALA A 84 4.85 -2.24 6.22
C ALA A 84 4.16 -1.20 7.12
N LEU A 85 4.93 -0.28 7.70
CA LEU A 85 4.41 0.74 8.59
C LEU A 85 3.81 1.94 7.85
N SER A 86 4.33 2.30 6.68
CA SER A 86 3.93 3.52 5.97
C SER A 86 2.88 3.31 4.88
N ILE A 87 2.79 2.12 4.26
CA ILE A 87 1.89 1.90 3.12
C ILE A 87 0.43 2.14 3.49
N GLY A 88 -0.01 1.71 4.68
CA GLY A 88 -1.37 1.95 5.16
C GLY A 88 -1.73 3.43 5.33
N PRO A 89 -0.97 4.21 6.12
CA PRO A 89 -1.17 5.66 6.24
C PRO A 89 -1.14 6.39 4.89
N LEU A 90 -0.18 6.07 4.02
CA LEU A 90 -0.03 6.72 2.72
C LEU A 90 -1.20 6.40 1.79
N THR A 91 -1.62 5.13 1.69
CA THR A 91 -2.79 4.75 0.90
C THR A 91 -4.05 5.45 1.42
N GLN A 92 -4.24 5.54 2.74
CA GLN A 92 -5.38 6.29 3.30
C GLN A 92 -5.31 7.79 3.01
N ALA A 93 -4.12 8.39 2.99
CA ALA A 93 -3.97 9.81 2.67
C ALA A 93 -4.28 10.10 1.19
N PHE A 94 -3.86 9.22 0.28
CA PHE A 94 -4.09 9.39 -1.16
C PHE A 94 -5.48 8.98 -1.63
N LEU A 95 -6.17 8.07 -0.93
CA LEU A 95 -7.45 7.53 -1.41
C LEU A 95 -8.57 8.59 -1.47
N PRO A 96 -8.90 9.38 -0.43
CA PRO A 96 -10.01 10.32 -0.45
C PRO A 96 -10.02 11.30 -1.64
N PRO A 97 -8.90 11.97 -2.01
CA PRO A 97 -8.90 12.88 -3.15
C PRO A 97 -8.97 12.19 -4.51
N LEU A 98 -8.68 10.88 -4.59
CA LEU A 98 -8.61 10.13 -5.85
C LEU A 98 -9.88 9.30 -6.14
N VAL A 99 -10.83 9.25 -5.20
CA VAL A 99 -12.08 8.50 -5.40
C VAL A 99 -12.99 9.22 -6.39
N VAL A 100 -13.25 8.56 -7.52
CA VAL A 100 -14.26 8.97 -8.50
C VAL A 100 -15.61 8.43 -8.05
N LYS A 101 -16.60 9.32 -7.95
CA LYS A 101 -18.00 8.93 -7.74
C LYS A 101 -18.57 8.48 -9.09
N VAL A 102 -19.10 7.26 -9.14
CA VAL A 102 -19.81 6.76 -10.30
C VAL A 102 -21.30 6.89 -10.01
N ASP A 103 -21.98 7.69 -10.81
CA ASP A 103 -23.43 7.82 -10.73
C ASP A 103 -24.10 6.52 -11.19
N PRO A 104 -25.23 6.12 -10.59
CA PRO A 104 -26.01 5.00 -11.10
C PRO A 104 -26.37 5.24 -12.58
N PRO A 105 -26.45 4.19 -13.41
CA PRO A 105 -26.92 4.34 -14.78
C PRO A 105 -28.29 5.02 -14.77
N ARG A 106 -28.43 6.11 -15.55
CA ARG A 106 -29.72 6.77 -15.74
C ARG A 106 -30.63 5.78 -16.46
N ASN A 107 -31.52 5.14 -15.70
CA ASN A 107 -32.59 4.32 -16.25
C ASN A 107 -33.47 5.24 -17.12
N GLY A 108 -33.53 4.96 -18.43
CA GLY A 108 -34.50 5.54 -19.35
C GLY A 108 -35.86 4.85 -19.21
#